data_AF-A0A939VSV9-F1
#
_entry.id   AF-A0A939VSV9-F1
#
_cell.length_a   1.000
_cell.length_b   1.000
_cell.length_c   1.000
_cell.angle_alpha   90.00
_cell.angle_beta   90.00
_cell.angle_gamma   90.00
#
_symmetry.space_group_name_H-M   'P 1'
#
loop_
_entity.id
_entity.type
_entity.pdbx_description
1 polymer ?
#
loop_
_entity_poly.entity_id
_entity_poly.type
_entity_poly.pdbx_seq_one_letter_code
_entity_poly.pdbx_strand_id
1 'polypeptide(L)'
;AKVLLYGSGKISTGLNTYRNGVQTIRDNLEKVRNHRLYWVESSNAAVALKDGLEQTGSLSGRDYQIVTYRFHSILRQNYSRIEDDFCHLVCDEDQFARTLSELILTLIDDPTPRHLVIPTRFEMSNSLKKMLKTYHNEFT
;
A
#
# COMPACT_ATOMS: atom_id res chain seq x y z
N ALA A 1 38.32 -41.98 14.80
CA ALA A 1 37.61 -40.95 15.60
C ALA A 1 37.60 -39.53 15.01
N LYS A 2 38.47 -39.15 14.05
CA LYS A 2 38.51 -37.77 13.52
C LYS A 2 37.42 -37.39 12.51
N VAL A 3 36.78 -38.35 11.82
CA VAL A 3 35.78 -38.07 10.76
C VAL A 3 34.39 -37.71 11.33
N LEU A 4 34.04 -38.24 12.52
CA LEU A 4 32.74 -38.01 13.17
C LEU A 4 32.56 -36.59 13.74
N LEU A 5 33.67 -35.90 14.08
CA LEU A 5 33.64 -34.55 14.65
C LEU A 5 33.48 -33.45 13.58
N TYR A 6 33.95 -33.68 12.35
CA TYR A 6 33.77 -32.73 11.25
C TYR A 6 32.36 -32.77 10.66
N GLY A 7 31.71 -33.96 10.67
CA GLY A 7 30.33 -34.13 10.20
C GLY A 7 29.31 -33.49 11.15
N SER A 8 29.48 -33.67 12.47
CA SER A 8 28.56 -33.11 13.47
C SER A 8 28.59 -31.58 13.51
N GLY A 9 29.77 -30.97 13.35
CA GLY A 9 29.92 -29.51 13.25
C GLY A 9 29.18 -28.93 12.04
N LYS A 10 29.34 -29.53 10.85
CA LYS A 10 28.64 -29.08 9.64
C LYS A 10 27.13 -29.32 9.70
N ILE A 11 26.69 -30.43 10.27
CA ILE A 11 25.26 -30.73 10.47
C ILE A 11 24.65 -29.74 11.46
N SER A 12 25.34 -29.45 12.57
CA SER A 12 24.94 -28.44 13.57
C SER A 12 24.83 -27.04 12.94
N THR A 13 25.83 -26.62 12.17
CA THR A 13 25.79 -25.35 11.44
C THR A 13 24.63 -25.32 10.44
N GLY A 14 24.45 -26.38 9.65
CA GLY A 14 23.34 -26.48 8.69
C GLY A 14 21.96 -26.44 9.36
N LEU A 15 21.79 -27.13 10.50
CA LEU A 15 20.55 -27.10 11.29
C LEU A 15 20.28 -25.73 11.90
N ASN A 16 21.31 -25.04 12.37
CA ASN A 16 21.18 -23.67 12.89
C ASN A 16 20.84 -22.69 11.77
N THR A 17 21.47 -22.81 10.60
CA THR A 17 21.12 -22.01 9.41
C THR A 17 19.67 -22.25 8.99
N TYR A 18 19.23 -23.50 8.93
CA TYR A 18 17.84 -23.84 8.61
C TYR A 18 16.86 -23.29 9.65
N ARG A 19 17.15 -23.47 10.95
CA ARG A 19 16.33 -22.94 12.04
C ARG A 19 16.24 -21.42 11.99
N ASN A 20 17.35 -20.74 11.72
CA ASN A 20 17.38 -19.29 11.56
C ASN A 20 16.54 -18.85 10.36
N GLY A 21 16.66 -19.53 9.21
CA GLY A 21 15.83 -19.24 8.04
C GLY A 21 14.33 -19.41 8.30
N VAL A 22 13.94 -20.51 8.95
CA VAL A 22 12.54 -20.75 9.34
C VAL A 22 12.04 -19.70 10.34
N GLN A 23 12.88 -19.28 11.30
CA GLN A 23 12.53 -18.22 12.24
C GLN A 23 12.34 -16.88 11.51
N THR A 24 13.23 -16.51 10.59
CA THR A 24 13.09 -15.29 9.77
C THR A 24 11.80 -15.31 8.96
N ILE A 25 11.45 -16.45 8.33
CA ILE A 25 10.19 -16.60 7.60
C ILE A 25 8.98 -16.41 8.53
N ARG A 26 9.00 -17.00 9.74
CA ARG A 26 7.93 -16.84 10.73
C ARG A 26 7.78 -15.38 11.16
N ASP A 27 8.88 -14.72 11.52
CA ASP A 27 8.87 -13.32 11.96
C ASP A 27 8.34 -12.40 10.85
N ASN A 28 8.69 -12.69 9.60
CA ASN A 28 8.17 -11.97 8.44
C ASN A 28 6.68 -12.23 8.20
N LEU A 29 6.20 -13.46 8.36
CA LEU A 29 4.78 -13.78 8.27
C LEU A 29 3.96 -13.09 9.37
N GLU A 30 4.48 -12.99 10.58
CA GLU A 30 3.82 -12.24 11.66
C GLU A 30 3.73 -10.74 11.37
N LYS A 31 4.78 -10.15 10.77
CA LYS A 31 4.74 -8.75 10.31
C LYS A 31 3.66 -8.52 9.25
N VAL A 32 3.55 -9.41 8.26
CA VAL A 32 2.49 -9.32 7.23
C VAL A 32 1.12 -9.50 7.86
N ARG A 33 0.95 -10.48 8.76
CA ARG A 33 -0.32 -10.74 9.43
C ARG A 33 -0.81 -9.55 10.26
N ASN A 34 0.11 -8.82 10.88
CA ASN A 34 -0.20 -7.66 11.70
C ASN A 34 -0.35 -6.37 10.89
N HIS A 35 -0.06 -6.39 9.58
CA HIS A 35 -0.17 -5.24 8.71
C HIS A 35 -1.64 -4.85 8.51
N ARG A 36 -1.99 -3.60 8.80
CA ARG A 36 -3.38 -3.13 8.80
C ARG A 36 -3.70 -2.32 7.55
N LEU A 37 -4.83 -2.62 6.92
CA LEU A 37 -5.36 -1.81 5.82
C LEU A 37 -6.55 -0.98 6.31
N TYR A 38 -6.45 0.34 6.18
CA TYR A 38 -7.51 1.27 6.51
C TYR A 38 -8.10 1.84 5.24
N TRP A 39 -9.39 1.57 5.00
CA TRP A 39 -10.14 2.23 3.94
C TRP A 39 -10.77 3.51 4.48
N VAL A 40 -10.48 4.66 3.83
CA VAL A 40 -10.95 5.97 4.29
C VAL A 40 -11.49 6.77 3.10
N GLU A 41 -12.77 7.11 3.14
CA GLU A 41 -13.46 7.72 2.00
C GLU A 41 -13.06 9.18 1.73
N SER A 42 -12.53 9.89 2.73
CA SER A 42 -12.12 11.29 2.63
C SER A 42 -10.63 11.45 2.82
N SER A 43 -9.98 12.23 1.96
CA SER A 43 -8.56 12.54 2.08
C SER A 43 -8.21 13.27 3.38
N ASN A 44 -9.11 14.13 3.88
CA ASN A 44 -8.92 14.83 5.15
C ASN A 44 -8.96 13.85 6.33
N ALA A 45 -9.90 12.91 6.30
CA ALA A 45 -9.99 11.86 7.31
C ALA A 45 -8.78 10.91 7.24
N ALA A 46 -8.26 10.64 6.04
CA ALA A 46 -7.06 9.83 5.84
C ALA A 46 -5.83 10.49 6.48
N VAL A 47 -5.65 11.81 6.26
CA VAL A 47 -4.59 12.59 6.88
C VAL A 47 -4.72 12.61 8.41
N ALA A 48 -5.92 12.90 8.93
CA ALA A 48 -6.15 12.91 10.37
C ALA A 48 -5.93 11.54 11.02
N LEU A 49 -6.31 10.45 10.34
CA LEU A 49 -6.05 9.09 10.78
C LEU A 49 -4.54 8.82 10.85
N LYS A 50 -3.78 9.20 9.80
CA LYS A 50 -2.32 9.05 9.79
C LYS A 50 -1.69 9.79 10.97
N ASP A 51 -2.04 11.06 11.16
CA ASP A 51 -1.52 11.88 12.25
C ASP A 51 -1.81 11.25 13.62
N GLY A 52 -3.04 10.74 13.81
CA GLY A 52 -3.42 10.02 15.03
C GLY A 52 -2.62 8.73 15.24
N LEU A 53 -2.44 7.92 14.20
CA LEU A 53 -1.66 6.67 14.26
C LEU A 53 -0.20 6.96 14.62
N GLU A 54 0.40 7.99 14.04
CA GLU A 54 1.78 8.39 14.35
C GLU A 54 1.92 8.96 15.77
N GLN A 55 0.96 9.75 16.24
CA GLN A 55 0.97 10.32 17.59
C GLN A 55 0.81 9.27 18.69
N THR A 56 0.07 8.19 18.44
CA THR A 56 -0.06 7.09 19.42
C THR A 56 1.22 6.28 19.59
N GLY A 57 2.24 6.48 18.73
CA GLY A 57 3.51 5.75 18.73
C GLY A 57 3.37 4.23 18.53
N SER A 58 2.14 3.75 18.29
CA SER A 58 1.79 2.33 18.32
C SER A 58 2.03 1.64 16.98
N LEU A 59 2.11 2.43 15.90
CA LEU A 59 2.29 1.93 14.54
C LEU A 59 3.17 2.90 13.76
N SER A 60 4.20 2.37 13.09
CA SER A 60 4.96 3.10 12.09
C SER A 60 4.28 2.97 10.73
N GLY A 61 4.58 3.85 9.76
CA GLY A 61 4.03 3.76 8.39
C GLY A 61 4.37 2.46 7.63
N ARG A 62 5.11 1.53 8.24
CA ARG A 62 5.34 0.16 7.74
C ARG A 62 4.31 -0.85 8.25
N ASP A 63 3.59 -0.52 9.31
CA ASP A 63 2.66 -1.41 10.00
C ASP A 63 1.22 -1.25 9.51
N TYR A 64 0.96 -0.22 8.70
CA TYR A 64 -0.35 0.01 8.11
C TYR A 64 -0.26 0.64 6.72
N GLN A 65 -1.37 0.58 5.99
CA GLN A 65 -1.62 1.32 4.76
C GLN A 65 -2.99 1.98 4.83
N ILE A 66 -3.04 3.25 4.45
CA ILE A 66 -4.28 3.99 4.32
C ILE A 66 -4.61 4.06 2.84
N VAL A 67 -5.76 3.52 2.47
CA VAL A 67 -6.33 3.58 1.13
C VAL A 67 -7.43 4.63 1.15
N THR A 68 -7.35 5.62 0.26
CA THR A 68 -8.39 6.64 0.14
C THR A 68 -8.87 6.87 -1.28
N TYR A 69 -10.13 7.27 -1.41
CA TYR A 69 -10.66 7.70 -2.68
C TYR A 69 -10.29 9.17 -2.92
N ARG A 70 -9.62 9.44 -4.05
CA ARG A 70 -9.38 10.79 -4.58
C ARG A 70 -8.68 11.72 -3.59
N PHE A 71 -7.34 11.71 -3.57
CA PHE A 71 -6.57 12.66 -2.75
C PHE A 71 -6.72 14.09 -3.26
N HIS A 72 -7.33 14.96 -2.45
CA HIS A 72 -7.59 16.36 -2.81
C HIS A 72 -6.29 17.09 -3.18
N SER A 73 -6.29 17.85 -4.28
CA SER A 73 -5.10 18.56 -4.81
C SER A 73 -4.45 19.50 -3.79
N ILE A 74 -5.26 20.19 -2.97
CA ILE A 74 -4.81 21.04 -1.85
C ILE A 74 -4.02 20.23 -0.81
N LEU A 75 -4.47 19.01 -0.49
CA LEU A 75 -3.72 18.15 0.41
C LEU A 75 -2.44 17.64 -0.25
N ARG A 76 -2.45 17.34 -1.55
CA ARG A 76 -1.21 17.04 -2.31
C ARG A 76 -0.16 18.13 -2.19
N GLN A 77 -0.56 19.40 -2.21
CA GLN A 77 0.37 20.53 -2.09
C GLN A 77 0.90 20.70 -0.66
N ASN A 78 0.03 20.52 0.35
CA ASN A 78 0.40 20.72 1.75
C ASN A 78 1.07 19.51 2.40
N TYR A 79 0.96 18.34 1.78
CA TYR A 79 1.39 17.07 2.35
C TYR A 79 2.37 16.40 1.38
N SER A 80 3.63 16.79 1.48
CA SER A 80 4.71 16.41 0.56
C SER A 80 5.00 14.92 0.47
N ARG A 81 4.48 14.12 1.40
CA ARG A 81 4.71 12.67 1.51
C ARG A 81 3.51 11.81 1.13
N ILE A 82 2.50 12.36 0.45
CA ILE A 82 1.29 11.60 0.08
C ILE A 82 1.61 10.33 -0.71
N GLU A 83 2.50 10.45 -1.70
CA GLU A 83 2.89 9.29 -2.52
C GLU A 83 3.66 8.23 -1.74
N ASP A 84 4.31 8.61 -0.64
CA ASP A 84 5.03 7.67 0.21
C ASP A 84 4.09 6.94 1.17
N ASP A 85 3.09 7.63 1.68
CA ASP A 85 2.35 7.19 2.86
C ASP A 85 0.92 6.69 2.56
N PHE A 86 0.34 7.07 1.42
CA PHE A 86 -1.04 6.74 1.07
C PHE A 86 -1.16 5.97 -0.23
N CYS A 87 -2.08 5.02 -0.23
CA CYS A 87 -2.62 4.44 -1.44
C CYS A 87 -3.89 5.19 -1.81
N HIS A 88 -4.15 5.39 -3.10
CA HIS A 88 -5.32 6.16 -3.51
C HIS A 88 -5.90 5.71 -4.83
N LEU A 89 -7.23 5.70 -4.90
CA LEU A 89 -7.95 5.57 -6.15
C LEU A 89 -7.99 6.94 -6.83
N VAL A 90 -7.42 7.03 -8.02
CA VAL A 90 -7.38 8.24 -8.84
C VAL A 90 -8.36 8.12 -9.97
N CYS A 91 -9.16 9.16 -10.13
CA CYS A 91 -9.89 9.46 -11.35
C CYS A 91 -9.09 10.52 -12.10
N ASP A 92 -8.96 10.38 -13.41
CA ASP A 92 -8.42 11.46 -14.25
C ASP A 92 -9.43 12.61 -14.25
N GLU A 93 -9.08 13.72 -13.59
CA GLU A 93 -10.00 14.85 -13.39
C GLU A 93 -10.24 15.63 -14.68
N ASP A 94 -9.25 15.69 -15.57
CA ASP A 94 -9.36 16.34 -16.87
C ASP A 94 -10.28 15.52 -17.78
N GLN A 95 -10.09 14.20 -17.80
CA GLN A 95 -10.97 13.30 -18.53
C GLN A 95 -12.40 13.34 -17.95
N PHE A 96 -12.54 13.36 -16.64
CA PHE A 96 -13.83 13.54 -15.96
C PHE A 96 -14.53 14.82 -16.44
N ALA A 97 -13.84 15.96 -16.37
CA ALA A 97 -14.40 17.26 -16.71
C ALA A 97 -14.79 17.35 -18.19
N ARG A 98 -13.96 16.82 -19.08
CA ARG A 98 -14.26 16.76 -20.52
C ARG A 98 -15.48 15.90 -20.81
N THR A 99 -15.50 14.67 -20.28
CA THR A 99 -16.59 13.73 -20.56
C THR A 99 -17.92 14.21 -19.98
N LEU A 100 -17.88 14.85 -18.80
CA LEU A 100 -19.06 15.48 -18.21
C LEU A 100 -19.56 16.65 -19.06
N SER A 101 -18.66 17.48 -19.58
CA SER A 101 -19.01 18.61 -20.45
C SER A 101 -19.66 18.13 -21.75
N GLU A 102 -19.08 17.12 -22.39
CA GLU A 102 -19.64 16.48 -23.58
C GLU A 102 -21.01 15.88 -23.31
N LEU A 103 -21.17 15.18 -22.19
CA LEU A 103 -22.46 14.61 -21.79
C LEU A 103 -23.52 15.70 -21.62
N ILE A 104 -23.20 16.80 -20.93
CA ILE A 104 -24.14 17.92 -20.75
C ILE A 104 -24.56 18.50 -22.09
N LEU A 105 -23.60 18.72 -23.01
CA LEU A 105 -23.92 19.22 -24.36
C LEU A 105 -24.83 18.25 -25.12
N THR A 106 -24.56 16.94 -25.06
CA THR A 106 -25.44 15.95 -25.70
C THR A 106 -26.83 15.89 -25.08
N LEU A 107 -26.96 16.12 -23.77
CA LEU A 107 -28.25 16.11 -23.06
C LEU A 107 -29.11 17.34 -23.35
N ILE A 108 -28.49 18.46 -23.75
CA ILE A 108 -29.20 19.65 -24.23
C ILE A 108 -29.90 19.36 -25.56
N ASP A 109 -29.21 18.64 -26.46
CA ASP A 109 -29.74 18.29 -27.77
C ASP A 109 -30.66 17.05 -27.74
N ASP A 110 -30.40 16.09 -26.86
CA ASP A 110 -31.14 14.83 -26.69
C ASP A 110 -31.21 14.47 -25.19
N PRO A 111 -32.36 14.67 -24.51
CA PRO A 111 -32.49 14.47 -23.07
C PRO A 111 -32.56 12.99 -22.64
N THR A 112 -32.26 12.04 -23.52
CA THR A 112 -32.24 10.62 -23.18
C THR A 112 -31.19 10.35 -22.08
N PRO A 113 -31.55 9.68 -20.97
CA PRO A 113 -30.60 9.36 -19.90
C PRO A 113 -29.43 8.52 -20.41
N ARG A 114 -28.20 8.96 -20.11
CA ARG A 114 -26.98 8.24 -20.44
C ARG A 114 -26.18 7.97 -19.17
N HIS A 115 -25.62 6.76 -19.06
CA HIS A 115 -24.73 6.40 -17.97
C HIS A 115 -23.29 6.75 -18.32
N LEU A 116 -22.65 7.51 -17.44
CA LEU A 116 -21.24 7.83 -17.54
C LEU A 116 -20.45 6.92 -16.60
N VAL A 117 -19.54 6.13 -17.18
CA VAL A 117 -18.58 5.32 -16.41
C VAL A 117 -17.22 5.96 -16.57
N ILE A 118 -16.57 6.26 -15.44
CA ILE A 118 -15.28 6.92 -15.45
C ILE A 118 -14.27 5.96 -14.83
N PRO A 119 -13.25 5.56 -15.59
CA PRO A 119 -12.27 4.61 -15.10
C PRO A 119 -11.48 5.22 -13.94
N THR A 120 -11.32 4.44 -12.88
CA THR A 120 -10.44 4.77 -11.76
C THR A 120 -9.22 3.86 -11.79
N ARG A 121 -8.07 4.41 -11.40
CA ARG A 121 -6.82 3.67 -11.27
C ARG A 121 -6.38 3.62 -9.82
N PHE A 122 -5.86 2.48 -9.39
CA PHE A 122 -5.26 2.35 -8.07
C PHE A 122 -3.79 2.77 -8.10
N GLU A 123 -3.46 3.83 -7.38
CA GLU A 123 -2.10 4.27 -7.15
C GLU A 123 -1.62 3.79 -5.78
N MET A 124 -0.61 2.93 -5.82
CA MET A 124 -0.01 2.36 -4.63
C MET A 124 1.05 3.28 -4.04
N SER A 125 1.09 3.38 -2.71
CA SER A 125 2.11 4.15 -1.99
C SER A 125 3.52 3.61 -2.23
N ASN A 126 4.54 4.46 -2.15
CA ASN A 126 5.93 4.04 -2.28
C ASN A 126 6.37 3.20 -1.08
N SER A 127 5.82 3.42 0.11
CA SER A 127 6.07 2.55 1.28
C SER A 127 5.60 1.12 1.02
N LEU A 128 4.39 0.95 0.49
CA LEU A 128 3.84 -0.36 0.13
C LEU A 128 4.62 -1.00 -1.02
N LYS A 129 4.96 -0.25 -2.07
CA LYS A 129 5.81 -0.75 -3.17
C LYS A 129 7.17 -1.25 -2.66
N LYS A 130 7.83 -0.50 -1.77
CA LYS A 130 9.10 -0.89 -1.16
C LYS A 130 8.94 -2.15 -0.32
N MET A 131 7.90 -2.22 0.51
CA MET A 131 7.62 -3.40 1.34
C MET A 131 7.42 -4.65 0.48
N LEU A 132 6.56 -4.57 -0.55
CA LEU A 132 6.31 -5.70 -1.46
C LEU A 132 7.56 -6.12 -2.22
N LYS A 133 8.42 -5.17 -2.61
CA LYS A 133 9.70 -5.47 -3.27
C LYS A 133 10.67 -6.18 -2.33
N THR A 134 10.77 -5.74 -1.07
CA THR A 134 11.59 -6.42 -0.06
C THR A 134 11.11 -7.85 0.13
N TYR A 135 9.80 -8.07 0.29
CA TYR A 135 9.25 -9.42 0.39
C TYR A 135 9.54 -10.24 -0.86
N HIS A 136 9.33 -9.71 -2.07
CA HIS A 136 9.63 -10.46 -3.29
C HIS A 136 11.08 -10.97 -3.32
N ASN A 137 12.05 -10.10 -3.02
CA ASN A 137 13.47 -10.44 -3.01
C ASN A 137 13.89 -11.38 -1.88
N GLU A 138 13.15 -11.44 -0.77
CA GLU A 138 13.43 -12.36 0.34
C GLU A 138 12.89 -13.78 0.07
N PHE A 139 11.99 -13.95 -0.89
CA PHE A 139 11.34 -15.21 -1.23
C PHE A 139 11.75 -15.81 -2.59
N THR A 140 12.46 -15.06 -3.45
CA THR A 140 13.12 -15.54 -4.69
C THR A 140 14.61 -15.71 -4.50
#